data_AF-A0A5S4EUS4-F1
#
_entry.id   AF-A0A5S4EUS4-F1
#
_cell.length_a   1.000
_cell.length_b   1.000
_cell.length_c   1.000
_cell.angle_alpha   90.00
_cell.angle_beta   90.00
_cell.angle_gamma   90.00
#
_symmetry.space_group_name_H-M   'P 1'
#
loop_
_entity.id
_entity.type
_entity.pdbx_description
1 polymer ?
#
loop_
_entity_poly.entity_id
_entity_poly.type
_entity_poly.pdbx_seq_one_letter_code
_entity_poly.pdbx_strand_id
1 'polypeptide(L)'
;MSASFVGRRNYTRFEIEDAVGAELARPLGVAYHSRSAGGRPPLDAMSWRVTIEGEQAVIALRPADRPLHRRPYKTASIRGTLHPPVAAAMAELARLHGARLVLDPCCGAGTTLIEAHVLAPHLRLLGFDHDPAALSAAAANARAADRPPVGGGRAAAGGGAHRHRGRHS
;
A
#
# COMPACT_ATOMS: atom_id res chain seq x y z
N MET A 1 12.72 9.78 5.76
CA MET A 1 11.83 9.61 6.93
C MET A 1 10.54 10.43 6.74
N SER A 2 9.50 10.19 7.54
CA SER A 2 8.36 11.10 7.69
C SER A 2 7.93 11.21 9.17
N ALA A 3 7.60 12.41 9.66
CA ALA A 3 7.13 12.60 11.03
C ALA A 3 5.70 13.18 11.13
N SER A 4 5.01 12.87 12.22
CA SER A 4 3.76 13.53 12.64
C SER A 4 3.73 13.67 14.16
N PHE A 5 3.14 14.75 14.67
CA PHE A 5 2.95 14.97 16.10
C PHE A 5 1.57 15.56 16.38
N VAL A 6 1.05 15.31 17.58
CA VAL A 6 -0.24 15.85 18.05
C VAL A 6 0.01 16.97 19.08
N GLY A 7 -0.76 18.06 18.97
CA GLY A 7 -0.70 19.22 19.88
C GLY A 7 0.25 20.33 19.43
N ARG A 8 0.30 21.42 20.21
CA ARG A 8 1.26 22.53 19.97
C ARG A 8 2.63 22.14 20.50
N ARG A 9 3.66 22.29 19.66
CA ARG A 9 5.06 21.98 19.97
C ARG A 9 5.98 23.08 19.45
N ASN A 10 7.15 23.19 20.05
CA ASN A 10 8.19 24.15 19.66
C ASN A 10 9.15 23.58 18.61
N TYR A 11 8.79 22.46 17.97
CA TYR A 11 9.55 21.82 16.91
C TYR A 11 8.66 21.51 15.73
N THR A 12 9.25 21.61 14.55
CA THR A 12 8.64 21.31 13.27
C THR A 12 8.76 19.82 12.96
N ARG A 13 7.95 19.39 11.99
CA ARG A 13 8.04 18.03 11.44
C ARG A 13 9.43 17.71 10.89
N PHE A 14 10.10 18.68 10.24
CA PHE A 14 11.40 18.46 9.62
C PHE A 14 12.51 18.30 10.66
N GLU A 15 12.48 19.08 11.75
CA GLU A 15 13.43 18.93 12.86
C GLU A 15 13.32 17.54 13.52
N ILE A 16 12.10 17.01 13.67
CA ILE A 16 11.90 15.63 14.14
C ILE A 16 12.49 14.62 13.15
N GLU A 17 12.19 14.77 11.85
CA GLU A 17 12.69 13.88 10.81
C GLU A 17 14.23 13.85 10.78
N ASP A 18 14.87 15.01 10.91
CA ASP A 18 16.32 15.15 10.86
C ASP A 18 16.99 14.62 12.14
N ALA A 19 16.46 14.95 13.32
CA ALA A 19 16.98 14.44 14.59
C ALA A 19 16.89 12.91 14.67
N VAL A 20 15.71 12.35 14.41
CA VAL A 20 15.51 10.89 14.49
C VAL A 20 16.21 10.18 13.33
N GLY A 21 16.21 10.78 12.13
CA GLY A 21 16.86 10.24 10.95
C GLY A 21 18.37 10.08 11.11
N ALA A 22 19.04 11.10 11.64
CA ALA A 22 20.48 11.07 11.91
C ALA A 22 20.84 10.02 12.97
N GLU A 23 20.07 9.94 14.05
CA GLU A 23 20.34 8.98 15.13
C GLU A 23 20.07 7.53 14.73
N LEU A 24 19.07 7.26 13.87
CA LEU A 24 18.85 5.92 13.35
C LEU A 24 19.89 5.48 12.31
N ALA A 25 20.40 6.42 11.52
CA ALA A 25 21.39 6.13 10.48
C ALA A 25 22.72 5.60 11.07
N ARG A 26 23.14 6.14 12.22
CA ARG A 26 24.40 5.77 12.89
C ARG A 26 24.53 4.27 13.20
N PRO A 27 23.63 3.65 13.99
CA PRO A 27 23.74 2.22 14.32
C PRO A 27 23.44 1.31 13.12
N LEU A 28 22.66 1.78 12.14
CA LEU A 28 22.33 1.00 10.94
C LEU A 28 23.42 1.07 9.86
N GLY A 29 24.39 1.99 9.98
CA GLY A 29 25.44 2.18 8.99
C GLY A 29 24.92 2.62 7.61
N VAL A 30 23.78 3.31 7.58
CA VAL A 30 23.11 3.76 6.33
C VAL A 30 23.13 5.28 6.20
N ALA A 31 23.03 5.77 4.97
CA ALA A 31 22.86 7.20 4.73
C ALA A 31 21.46 7.67 5.13
N TYR A 32 21.38 8.79 5.83
CA TYR A 32 20.13 9.52 6.04
C TYR A 32 19.95 10.57 4.93
N HIS A 33 18.77 10.58 4.32
CA HIS A 33 18.39 11.59 3.33
C HIS A 33 17.34 12.54 3.93
N SER A 34 17.78 13.75 4.25
CA SER A 34 16.89 14.81 4.74
C SER A 34 15.92 15.28 3.67
N ARG A 35 14.72 15.66 4.11
CA ARG A 35 13.64 16.18 3.26
C ARG A 35 13.37 17.66 3.47
N SER A 36 14.08 18.31 4.39
CA SER A 36 13.88 19.73 4.76
C SER A 36 14.14 20.66 3.56
N ALA A 37 15.10 20.33 2.70
CA ALA A 37 15.40 21.05 1.46
C ALA A 37 14.54 20.62 0.25
N GLY A 38 13.46 19.85 0.47
CA GLY A 38 12.57 19.36 -0.60
C GLY A 38 13.11 18.17 -1.40
N GLY A 39 14.26 17.59 -1.00
CA GLY A 39 14.84 16.42 -1.64
C GLY A 39 13.92 15.20 -1.62
N ARG A 40 13.84 14.49 -2.76
CA ARG A 40 13.14 13.20 -2.84
C ARG A 40 14.13 12.08 -2.49
N PRO A 41 13.78 11.18 -1.55
CA PRO A 41 14.63 10.02 -1.26
C PRO A 41 14.85 9.15 -2.51
N PRO A 42 15.98 8.44 -2.60
CA PRO A 42 16.21 7.39 -3.59
C PRO A 42 15.08 6.36 -3.63
N LEU A 43 14.91 5.68 -4.77
CA LEU A 43 13.83 4.69 -4.96
C LEU A 43 13.97 3.46 -4.06
N ASP A 44 15.19 3.11 -3.67
CA ASP A 44 15.55 1.99 -2.80
C ASP A 44 15.69 2.41 -1.33
N ALA A 45 15.37 3.66 -0.99
CA ALA A 45 15.50 4.16 0.38
C ALA A 45 14.44 3.55 1.30
N MET A 46 14.88 3.05 2.45
CA MET A 46 13.99 2.58 3.51
C MET A 46 13.15 3.74 4.09
N SER A 47 11.83 3.55 4.09
CA SER A 47 10.91 4.59 4.54
C SER A 47 10.57 4.41 6.02
N TRP A 48 11.04 5.32 6.87
CA TRP A 48 10.75 5.34 8.30
C TRP A 48 9.67 6.35 8.65
N ARG A 49 8.82 6.05 9.63
CA ARG A 49 7.80 6.93 10.19
C ARG A 49 8.01 7.14 11.68
N VAL A 50 7.93 8.40 12.11
CA VAL A 50 7.90 8.79 13.53
C VAL A 50 6.54 9.40 13.84
N THR A 51 5.91 8.95 14.92
CA THR A 51 4.68 9.56 15.44
C THR A 51 4.89 9.91 16.90
N ILE A 52 4.63 11.17 17.25
CA ILE A 52 4.77 11.68 18.62
C ILE A 52 3.40 12.05 19.17
N GLU A 53 3.02 11.42 20.28
CA GLU A 53 1.78 11.68 20.99
C GLU A 53 2.08 11.81 22.49
N GLY A 54 1.76 12.96 23.08
CA GLY A 54 2.14 13.25 24.46
C GLY A 54 3.66 13.17 24.67
N GLU A 55 4.09 12.27 25.56
CA GLU A 55 5.51 11.99 25.84
C GLU A 55 6.03 10.74 25.11
N GLN A 56 5.19 10.10 24.29
CA GLN A 56 5.53 8.86 23.60
C GLN A 56 5.91 9.14 22.14
N ALA A 57 7.03 8.55 21.72
CA ALA A 57 7.46 8.53 20.33
C ALA A 57 7.47 7.09 19.81
N VAL A 58 6.70 6.83 18.75
CA VAL A 58 6.68 5.55 18.05
C VAL A 58 7.44 5.70 16.74
N ILE A 59 8.47 4.87 16.55
CA ILE A 59 9.26 4.81 15.32
C ILE A 59 8.97 3.48 14.62
N ALA A 60 8.61 3.54 13.34
CA ALA A 60 8.21 2.38 12.55
C ALA A 60 8.85 2.38 11.16
N LEU A 61 9.27 1.20 10.69
CA LEU A 61 9.67 0.99 9.30
C LEU A 61 8.42 0.74 8.44
N ARG A 62 8.37 1.35 7.25
CA ARG A 62 7.35 1.08 6.23
C ARG A 62 7.92 0.08 5.23
N PRO A 63 7.40 -1.16 5.19
CA PRO A 63 7.90 -2.19 4.28
C PRO A 63 7.44 -2.00 2.83
N ALA A 64 6.42 -1.19 2.58
CA ALA A 64 5.91 -0.91 1.24
C ALA A 64 6.25 0.51 0.80
N ASP A 65 6.78 0.63 -0.42
CA ASP A 65 7.18 1.91 -1.01
C ASP A 65 5.99 2.82 -1.33
N ARG A 66 4.81 2.21 -1.51
CA ARG A 66 3.57 2.90 -1.88
C ARG A 66 2.50 2.67 -0.81
N PRO A 67 1.71 3.70 -0.45
CA PRO A 67 0.59 3.50 0.45
C PRO A 67 -0.35 2.41 -0.08
N LEU A 68 -0.72 1.46 0.79
CA LEU A 68 -1.49 0.28 0.39
C LEU A 68 -2.83 0.63 -0.27
N HIS A 69 -3.43 1.76 0.11
CA HIS A 69 -4.67 2.24 -0.51
C HIS A 69 -4.54 2.58 -2.00
N ARG A 70 -3.32 2.84 -2.48
CA ARG A 70 -3.07 3.00 -3.90
C ARG A 70 -3.04 1.62 -4.53
N ARG A 71 -4.21 1.15 -4.95
CA ARG A 71 -4.37 -0.11 -5.67
C ARG A 71 -3.88 0.05 -7.12
N PRO A 72 -3.20 -0.95 -7.71
CA PRO A 72 -2.80 -0.92 -9.11
C PRO A 72 -4.00 -0.83 -10.07
N TYR A 73 -5.12 -1.46 -9.74
CA TYR A 73 -6.32 -1.44 -10.59
C TYR A 73 -6.98 -0.06 -10.69
N LYS A 74 -6.70 0.86 -9.75
CA LYS A 74 -7.38 2.15 -9.64
C LYS A 74 -6.78 3.16 -10.62
N THR A 75 -7.05 2.95 -11.90
CA THR A 75 -6.55 3.75 -13.03
C THR A 75 -7.44 4.94 -13.36
N ALA A 76 -8.74 4.85 -13.01
CA ALA A 76 -9.72 5.91 -13.15
C ALA A 76 -10.35 6.26 -11.79
N SER A 77 -10.59 7.54 -11.55
CA SER A 77 -11.20 8.06 -10.32
C SER A 77 -12.28 9.09 -10.64
N ILE A 78 -13.35 9.08 -9.87
CA ILE A 78 -14.40 10.11 -9.87
C ILE A 78 -14.43 10.82 -8.53
N ARG A 79 -15.10 11.97 -8.45
CA ARG A 79 -15.32 12.68 -7.18
C ARG A 79 -16.05 11.74 -6.20
N GLY A 80 -15.61 11.74 -4.95
CA GLY A 80 -16.24 10.94 -3.90
C GLY A 80 -16.00 9.43 -4.02
N THR A 81 -15.03 8.99 -4.84
CA THR A 81 -14.75 7.57 -4.95
C THR A 81 -14.33 6.96 -3.60
N LEU A 82 -14.88 5.79 -3.29
CA LEU A 82 -14.59 5.10 -2.05
C LEU A 82 -13.10 4.72 -1.97
N HIS A 83 -12.54 4.88 -0.77
CA HIS A 83 -11.15 4.53 -0.49
C HIS A 83 -11.00 3.00 -0.49
N PRO A 84 -10.08 2.40 -1.28
CA PRO A 84 -10.03 0.95 -1.45
C PRO A 84 -9.93 0.11 -0.15
N PRO A 85 -9.15 0.50 0.87
CA PRO A 85 -9.17 -0.19 2.16
C PRO A 85 -10.54 -0.24 2.85
N VAL A 86 -11.37 0.81 2.69
CA VAL A 86 -12.73 0.82 3.26
C VAL A 86 -13.61 -0.16 2.49
N ALA A 87 -13.53 -0.16 1.16
CA ALA A 87 -14.23 -1.14 0.32
C ALA A 87 -13.83 -2.59 0.65
N ALA A 88 -12.55 -2.85 0.89
CA ALA A 88 -12.05 -4.16 1.34
C ALA A 88 -12.67 -4.57 2.68
N ALA A 89 -12.67 -3.66 3.65
CA ALA A 89 -13.29 -3.92 4.96
C ALA A 89 -14.80 -4.18 4.84
N MET A 90 -15.50 -3.47 3.95
CA MET A 90 -16.92 -3.72 3.67
C MET A 90 -17.15 -5.12 3.08
N ALA A 91 -16.29 -5.57 2.16
CA ALA A 91 -16.36 -6.91 1.60
C ALA A 91 -16.17 -8.00 2.66
N GLU A 92 -15.21 -7.84 3.57
CA GLU A 92 -14.99 -8.73 4.71
C GLU A 92 -16.23 -8.78 5.64
N LEU A 93 -16.76 -7.61 5.98
CA LEU A 93 -17.96 -7.49 6.83
C LEU A 93 -19.21 -8.08 6.19
N ALA A 94 -19.30 -8.06 4.85
CA ALA A 94 -20.40 -8.65 4.10
C ALA A 94 -20.43 -10.19 4.15
N ARG A 95 -19.37 -10.83 4.66
CA ARG A 95 -19.27 -12.30 4.87
C ARG A 95 -19.72 -13.08 3.62
N LEU A 96 -19.07 -12.81 2.50
CA LEU A 96 -19.45 -13.30 1.16
C LEU A 96 -19.35 -14.84 0.96
N HIS A 97 -19.19 -15.62 2.05
CA HIS A 97 -19.14 -17.08 2.03
C HIS A 97 -20.47 -17.66 1.54
N GLY A 98 -20.44 -18.34 0.39
CA GLY A 98 -21.63 -18.94 -0.23
C GLY A 98 -22.47 -17.97 -1.07
N ALA A 99 -22.09 -16.69 -1.13
CA ALA A 99 -22.69 -15.76 -2.07
C ALA A 99 -22.31 -16.13 -3.51
N ARG A 100 -23.23 -15.89 -4.45
CA ARG A 100 -22.98 -16.09 -5.89
C ARG A 100 -23.00 -14.80 -6.69
N LEU A 101 -23.57 -13.75 -6.10
CA LEU A 101 -23.79 -12.45 -6.73
C LEU A 101 -23.57 -11.36 -5.68
N VAL A 102 -22.84 -10.33 -6.06
CA VAL A 102 -22.79 -9.04 -5.35
C VAL A 102 -23.30 -7.96 -6.29
N LEU A 103 -24.23 -7.15 -5.78
CA LEU A 103 -24.82 -6.04 -6.51
C LEU A 103 -24.49 -4.74 -5.77
N ASP A 104 -24.01 -3.75 -6.51
CA ASP A 104 -23.85 -2.37 -6.04
C ASP A 104 -24.67 -1.43 -6.93
N PRO A 105 -25.79 -0.86 -6.43
CA PRO A 105 -26.70 -0.06 -7.25
C PRO A 105 -26.19 1.35 -7.53
N CYS A 106 -25.10 1.77 -6.87
CA CYS A 106 -24.45 3.08 -7.04
C CYS A 106 -22.93 2.87 -7.02
N CYS A 107 -22.44 2.02 -7.93
CA CYS A 107 -21.10 1.46 -7.86
C CYS A 107 -19.98 2.49 -8.03
N GLY A 108 -20.28 3.70 -8.51
CA GLY A 108 -19.31 4.73 -8.78
C GLY A 108 -18.21 4.19 -9.70
N ALA A 109 -16.95 4.36 -9.29
CA ALA A 109 -15.79 3.80 -9.99
C ALA A 109 -15.50 2.31 -9.67
N GLY A 110 -16.50 1.55 -9.22
CA GLY A 110 -16.48 0.09 -9.06
C GLY A 110 -15.67 -0.45 -7.88
N THR A 111 -15.31 0.37 -6.90
CA THR A 111 -14.31 0.00 -5.87
C THR A 111 -14.80 -1.10 -4.95
N THR A 112 -16.04 -1.04 -4.50
CA THR A 112 -16.67 -2.06 -3.64
C THR A 112 -16.71 -3.41 -4.34
N LEU A 113 -17.14 -3.44 -5.61
CA LEU A 113 -17.22 -4.66 -6.40
C LEU A 113 -15.84 -5.28 -6.68
N ILE A 114 -14.84 -4.46 -7.00
CA ILE A 114 -13.47 -4.94 -7.26
C ILE A 114 -12.85 -5.52 -5.98
N GLU A 115 -12.96 -4.85 -4.83
CA GLU A 115 -12.41 -5.43 -3.58
C GLU A 115 -13.21 -6.67 -3.13
N ALA A 116 -14.52 -6.73 -3.37
CA ALA A 116 -15.31 -7.95 -3.16
C ALA A 116 -14.82 -9.11 -4.02
N HIS A 117 -14.47 -8.85 -5.28
CA HIS A 117 -13.90 -9.86 -6.17
C HIS A 117 -12.51 -10.33 -5.72
N VAL A 118 -11.68 -9.42 -5.22
CA VAL A 118 -10.37 -9.77 -4.65
C VAL A 118 -10.52 -10.75 -3.48
N LEU A 119 -11.52 -10.55 -2.63
CA LEU A 119 -11.81 -11.43 -1.49
C LEU A 119 -12.47 -12.76 -1.93
N ALA A 120 -13.37 -12.70 -2.91
CA ALA A 120 -14.15 -13.84 -3.37
C ALA A 120 -14.24 -13.85 -4.92
N PRO A 121 -13.23 -14.42 -5.61
CA PRO A 121 -13.14 -14.37 -7.08
C PRO A 121 -14.25 -15.11 -7.84
N HIS A 122 -14.98 -15.99 -7.16
CA HIS A 122 -16.08 -16.78 -7.74
C HIS A 122 -17.39 -15.99 -7.90
N LEU A 123 -17.48 -14.78 -7.33
CA LEU A 123 -18.69 -13.97 -7.35
C LEU A 123 -18.96 -13.42 -8.75
N ARG A 124 -20.23 -13.49 -9.16
CA ARG A 124 -20.74 -12.61 -10.21
C ARG A 124 -20.91 -11.22 -9.61
N LEU A 125 -20.49 -10.18 -10.34
CA LEU A 125 -20.57 -8.80 -9.89
C LEU A 125 -21.52 -8.04 -10.80
N LEU A 126 -22.39 -7.21 -10.21
CA LEU A 126 -23.29 -6.35 -10.96
C LEU A 126 -23.25 -4.93 -10.38
N GLY A 127 -22.82 -3.97 -11.19
CA GLY A 127 -22.71 -2.57 -10.81
C GLY A 127 -23.61 -1.70 -11.66
N PHE A 128 -24.37 -0.82 -10.99
CA PHE A 128 -25.16 0.22 -11.64
C PHE A 128 -24.74 1.58 -11.11
N ASP A 129 -24.83 2.59 -11.95
CA ASP A 129 -24.72 3.98 -11.56
C ASP A 129 -25.52 4.82 -12.56
N HIS A 130 -26.08 5.93 -12.10
CA HIS A 130 -26.77 6.88 -12.96
C HIS A 130 -25.81 7.68 -13.84
N ASP A 131 -24.54 7.80 -13.44
CA ASP A 131 -23.52 8.56 -14.14
C ASP A 131 -22.74 7.66 -15.13
N PRO A 132 -22.84 7.88 -16.45
CA PRO A 132 -22.08 7.13 -17.45
C PRO A 132 -20.55 7.25 -17.29
N ALA A 133 -20.06 8.36 -16.73
CA ALA A 133 -18.63 8.54 -16.47
C ALA A 133 -18.15 7.63 -15.33
N ALA A 134 -19.00 7.44 -14.30
CA ALA A 134 -18.74 6.49 -13.23
C ALA A 134 -18.65 5.06 -13.75
N LEU A 135 -19.60 4.63 -14.59
CA LEU A 135 -19.58 3.31 -15.23
C LEU A 135 -18.34 3.11 -16.12
N SER A 136 -17.94 4.14 -16.87
CA SER A 136 -16.71 4.10 -17.68
C SER A 136 -15.46 3.92 -16.81
N ALA A 137 -15.38 4.63 -15.68
CA ALA A 137 -14.31 4.47 -14.71
C ALA A 137 -14.33 3.09 -14.03
N ALA A 138 -15.50 2.57 -13.67
CA ALA A 138 -15.66 1.23 -13.11
C ALA A 138 -15.16 0.16 -14.09
N ALA A 139 -15.56 0.23 -15.37
CA ALA A 139 -15.13 -0.69 -16.40
C ALA A 139 -13.61 -0.62 -16.64
N ALA A 140 -13.02 0.58 -16.65
CA ALA A 140 -11.56 0.74 -16.77
C ALA A 140 -10.81 0.12 -15.58
N ASN A 141 -11.30 0.35 -14.36
CA ASN A 141 -10.72 -0.21 -13.15
C ASN A 141 -10.86 -1.73 -13.07
N ALA A 142 -12.01 -2.28 -13.45
CA ALA A 142 -12.24 -3.73 -13.47
C ALA A 142 -11.28 -4.42 -14.46
N ARG A 143 -11.15 -3.89 -15.68
CA ARG A 143 -10.18 -4.40 -16.67
C ARG A 143 -8.73 -4.33 -16.17
N ALA A 144 -8.39 -3.34 -15.36
CA ALA A 144 -7.07 -3.23 -14.77
C ALA A 144 -6.86 -4.20 -13.60
N ALA A 145 -7.93 -4.58 -12.90
CA ALA A 145 -7.89 -5.59 -11.83
C ALA A 145 -7.67 -7.01 -12.36
N ASP A 146 -8.21 -7.33 -13.54
CA ASP A 146 -8.06 -8.64 -14.19
C ASP A 146 -6.66 -8.87 -14.79
N ARG A 147 -5.82 -7.83 -14.87
CA ARG A 147 -4.45 -7.98 -15.38
C ARG A 147 -3.57 -8.64 -14.32
N PRO A 148 -2.76 -9.65 -14.69
CA PRO A 148 -1.78 -10.20 -13.77
C PRO A 148 -0.82 -9.08 -13.32
N PRO A 149 -0.34 -9.10 -12.06
CA PRO A 149 0.62 -8.11 -11.60
C PRO A 149 1.85 -8.14 -12.50
N VAL A 150 2.19 -7.00 -13.10
CA VAL A 150 3.44 -6.83 -13.83
C VAL A 150 4.57 -7.02 -12.83
N GLY A 151 5.33 -8.11 -12.99
CA GLY A 151 6.19 -8.67 -11.95
C GLY A 151 7.17 -7.68 -11.34
N GLY A 152 7.13 -7.55 -10.01
CA GLY A 152 8.33 -7.30 -9.22
C GLY A 152 9.08 -8.63 -9.12
N GLY A 153 10.31 -8.69 -9.62
CA GLY A 153 11.10 -9.91 -9.71
C GLY A 153 11.14 -10.68 -8.38
N ARG A 154 10.71 -11.94 -8.41
CA ARG A 154 11.09 -12.90 -7.37
C ARG A 154 12.59 -13.14 -7.53
N ALA A 155 13.40 -12.60 -6.63
CA ALA A 155 14.75 -13.10 -6.43
C ALA A 155 14.63 -14.56 -5.99
N ALA A 156 14.89 -15.48 -6.91
CA ALA A 156 15.05 -16.89 -6.57
C ALA A 156 16.27 -16.98 -5.65
N ALA A 157 16.04 -17.28 -4.38
CA ALA A 157 17.07 -17.78 -3.49
C ALA A 157 17.51 -19.15 -4.04
N GLY A 158 18.53 -19.15 -4.89
CA GLY A 158 19.23 -20.35 -5.33
C GLY A 158 19.96 -20.96 -4.14
N GLY A 159 19.28 -21.86 -3.44
CA GLY A 159 19.90 -22.79 -2.51
C GLY A 159 20.54 -23.95 -3.28
N GLY A 160 21.76 -24.30 -2.90
CA GLY A 160 22.37 -25.60 -3.17
C GLY A 160 23.67 -25.56 -3.96
N ALA A 161 24.80 -25.79 -3.29
CA ALA A 161 25.42 -27.12 -3.32
C ALA A 161 26.70 -27.15 -2.47
N HIS A 162 26.55 -27.82 -1.34
CA HIS A 162 27.59 -28.32 -0.46
C HIS A 162 28.63 -29.12 -1.26
N ARG A 163 29.86 -28.61 -1.45
CA ARG A 163 30.99 -29.43 -1.93
C ARG A 163 31.69 -30.06 -0.74
N HIS A 164 31.21 -31.24 -0.35
CA HIS A 164 31.93 -32.16 0.51
C HIS A 164 33.09 -32.76 -0.30
N ARG A 165 34.32 -32.24 -0.14
CA ARG A 165 35.52 -32.92 -0.62
C ARG A 165 36.06 -33.80 0.51
N GLY A 166 35.73 -35.08 0.46
CA GLY A 166 36.32 -36.13 1.29
C GLY A 166 36.90 -37.25 0.41
N ARG A 167 38.24 -37.24 0.30
CA ARG A 167 39.23 -38.33 0.30
C ARG A 167 39.07 -39.61 -0.57
N HIS A 168 40.25 -40.22 -0.78
CA HIS A 168 40.63 -41.49 -1.44
C HIS A 168 41.00 -41.31 -2.92
N SER A 169 42.21 -41.59 -3.39
CA SER A 169 43.36 -42.35 -2.85
C SER A 169 44.69 -41.72 -3.26
#